data_AF-A0A2E0RZ80-F1
#
_entry.id   AF-A0A2E0RZ80-F1
#
_cell.length_a   1.000
_cell.length_b   1.000
_cell.length_c   1.000
_cell.angle_alpha   90.00
_cell.angle_beta   90.00
_cell.angle_gamma   90.00
#
_symmetry.space_group_name_H-M   'P 1'
#
loop_
_entity.id
_entity.type
_entity.pdbx_description
1 polymer ?
#
loop_
_entity_poly.entity_id
_entity_poly.type
_entity_poly.pdbx_seq_one_letter_code
_entity_poly.pdbx_strand_id
1 'polypeptide(L)'
;QGIEAEVIDLRSLRPLDIETSVKSVEKTGRAVVVEENWKTGGFGAEISSSLQENVFDYLESPIIRICGEEVPMPYNQKLESIVIPNSNRVVREIKGMLEV
;
A
#
# COMPACT_ATOMS: atom_id res chain seq x y z
N GLN A 1 -19.34 2.56 -6.83
CA GLN A 1 -18.76 1.34 -7.45
C GLN A 1 -18.80 0.13 -6.50
N GLY A 2 -19.49 0.19 -5.34
CA GLY A 2 -19.69 -0.99 -4.48
C GLY A 2 -18.45 -1.52 -3.76
N ILE A 3 -17.30 -0.86 -3.92
CA ILE A 3 -16.04 -1.21 -3.24
C ILE A 3 -15.96 -0.39 -1.96
N GLU A 4 -15.86 -1.07 -0.83
CA GLU A 4 -15.56 -0.48 0.46
C GLU A 4 -14.14 -0.86 0.86
N ALA A 5 -13.39 0.10 1.41
CA ALA A 5 -12.01 -0.11 1.81
C ALA A 5 -11.80 0.41 3.23
N GLU A 6 -11.05 -0.34 4.03
CA GLU A 6 -10.56 0.12 5.32
C GLU A 6 -9.25 0.88 5.12
N VAL A 7 -9.27 2.15 5.50
CA VAL A 7 -8.11 3.01 5.42
C VAL A 7 -7.48 3.08 6.80
N ILE A 8 -6.28 2.52 6.91
CA ILE A 8 -5.48 2.52 8.14
C ILE A 8 -4.35 3.53 7.98
N ASP A 9 -4.38 4.56 8.83
CA ASP A 9 -3.22 5.41 9.07
C ASP A 9 -2.36 4.76 10.16
N LEU A 10 -1.14 4.33 9.78
CA LEU A 10 -0.24 3.60 10.68
C LEU A 10 0.23 4.43 11.87
N ARG A 11 0.33 5.77 11.71
CA ARG A 11 0.85 6.76 12.69
C ARG A 11 2.29 6.53 13.17
N SER A 12 2.60 5.35 13.67
CA SER A 12 3.91 4.93 14.19
C SER A 12 4.51 3.85 13.29
N LEU A 13 5.67 4.15 12.71
CA LEU A 13 6.45 3.14 11.97
C LEU A 13 7.33 2.29 12.89
N ARG A 14 7.68 2.82 14.07
CA ARG A 14 8.50 2.10 15.05
C ARG A 14 8.13 2.51 16.49
N PRO A 15 7.59 1.60 17.31
CA PRO A 15 7.12 0.26 16.92
C PRO A 15 5.94 0.36 15.94
N LEU A 16 5.87 -0.55 14.97
CA LEU A 16 4.78 -0.65 14.00
C LEU A 16 3.57 -1.33 14.66
N ASP A 17 2.40 -0.69 14.59
CA ASP A 17 1.13 -1.33 14.96
C ASP A 17 0.65 -2.26 13.83
N ILE A 18 1.27 -3.43 13.76
CA ILE A 18 0.93 -4.45 12.75
C ILE A 18 -0.41 -5.14 13.07
N GLU A 19 -0.78 -5.22 14.35
CA GLU A 19 -1.97 -5.95 14.81
C GLU A 19 -3.26 -5.37 14.23
N THR A 20 -3.37 -4.04 14.18
CA THR A 20 -4.51 -3.35 13.55
C THR A 20 -4.62 -3.72 12.06
N SER A 21 -3.50 -3.78 11.34
CA SER A 21 -3.47 -4.14 9.92
C SER A 21 -3.82 -5.61 9.70
N VAL A 22 -3.30 -6.51 10.53
CA VAL A 22 -3.61 -7.95 10.50
C VAL A 22 -5.12 -8.19 10.61
N LYS A 23 -5.76 -7.64 11.65
CA LYS A 23 -7.21 -7.80 11.87
C LYS A 23 -8.06 -7.29 10.70
N SER A 24 -7.63 -6.20 10.06
CA SER A 24 -8.32 -5.66 8.89
C SER A 24 -8.16 -6.58 7.67
N VAL A 25 -6.96 -7.13 7.45
CA VAL A 25 -6.69 -8.06 6.34
C VAL A 25 -7.39 -9.41 6.55
N GLU A 26 -7.44 -9.95 7.76
CA GLU A 26 -8.21 -11.18 8.06
C GLU A 26 -9.69 -11.05 7.67
N LYS A 27 -10.25 -9.82 7.75
CA LYS A 27 -11.64 -9.54 7.38
C LYS A 27 -11.82 -9.29 5.88
N THR A 28 -10.87 -8.62 5.24
CA THR A 28 -10.99 -8.12 3.86
C THR A 28 -10.31 -9.02 2.81
N GLY A 29 -9.41 -9.89 3.25
CA GLY A 29 -8.62 -10.80 2.43
C GLY A 29 -7.60 -10.14 1.51
N ARG A 30 -7.45 -8.80 1.53
CA ARG A 30 -6.58 -8.07 0.60
C ARG A 30 -5.93 -6.89 1.29
N ALA A 31 -4.72 -6.53 0.86
CA ALA A 31 -4.00 -5.40 1.40
C ALA A 31 -3.30 -4.58 0.32
N VAL A 32 -3.33 -3.27 0.49
CA VAL A 32 -2.61 -2.31 -0.36
C VAL A 32 -1.80 -1.38 0.54
N VAL A 33 -0.49 -1.34 0.33
CA VAL A 33 0.39 -0.40 1.03
C VAL A 33 0.68 0.78 0.12
N VAL A 34 0.46 2.00 0.62
CA VAL A 34 0.70 3.24 -0.13
C VAL A 34 1.77 4.05 0.60
N GLU A 35 2.85 4.41 -0.09
CA GLU A 35 3.91 5.29 0.43
C GLU A 35 4.46 6.20 -0.68
N GLU A 36 5.01 7.36 -0.32
CA GLU A 36 5.59 8.28 -1.31
C GLU A 36 7.06 7.95 -1.65
N ASN A 37 7.71 7.16 -0.81
CA ASN A 37 9.09 6.73 -1.01
C ASN A 37 9.21 5.77 -2.21
N TRP A 38 10.44 5.52 -2.63
CA TRP A 38 10.74 4.50 -3.62
C TRP A 38 10.30 3.11 -3.18
N LYS A 39 9.91 2.30 -4.15
CA LYS A 39 9.49 0.92 -3.91
C LYS A 39 10.63 0.05 -3.40
N THR A 40 11.82 0.20 -3.99
CA THR A 40 13.02 -0.53 -3.56
C THR A 40 13.59 0.10 -2.30
N GLY A 41 13.74 -0.71 -1.24
CA GLY A 41 14.25 -0.24 0.05
C GLY A 41 13.29 0.66 0.85
N GLY A 42 12.06 0.87 0.37
CA GLY A 42 11.01 1.63 1.07
C GLY A 42 10.43 0.88 2.27
N PHE A 43 9.77 1.62 3.17
CA PHE A 43 9.21 1.04 4.40
C PHE A 43 7.98 0.18 4.11
N GLY A 44 7.31 0.40 2.97
CA GLY A 44 6.23 -0.46 2.51
C GLY A 44 6.68 -1.91 2.28
N ALA A 45 7.98 -2.16 2.04
CA ALA A 45 8.53 -3.51 1.98
C ALA A 45 8.47 -4.21 3.35
N GLU A 46 8.83 -3.51 4.43
CA GLU A 46 8.73 -4.03 5.80
C GLU A 46 7.28 -4.32 6.15
N ILE A 47 6.37 -3.36 5.94
CA ILE A 47 4.94 -3.54 6.20
C ILE A 47 4.38 -4.76 5.46
N SER A 48 4.72 -4.90 4.17
CA SER A 48 4.22 -6.02 3.37
C SER A 48 4.81 -7.35 3.82
N SER A 49 6.10 -7.40 4.18
CA SER A 49 6.74 -8.60 4.71
C SER A 49 6.13 -9.01 6.05
N SER A 50 6.00 -8.07 6.99
CA SER A 50 5.39 -8.32 8.29
C SER A 50 3.93 -8.75 8.17
N LEU A 51 3.15 -8.11 7.29
CA LEU A 51 1.76 -8.53 7.03
C LEU A 51 1.72 -9.94 6.45
N GLN A 52 2.52 -10.21 5.42
CA GLN A 52 2.59 -11.52 4.74
C GLN A 52 2.87 -12.65 5.73
N GLU A 53 3.79 -12.45 6.68
CA GLU A 53 4.11 -13.44 7.72
C GLU A 53 2.93 -13.75 8.65
N ASN A 54 2.02 -12.80 8.87
CA ASN A 54 0.90 -12.94 9.79
C ASN A 54 -0.40 -13.38 9.12
N VAL A 55 -0.63 -13.03 7.84
CA VAL A 55 -1.95 -13.18 7.19
C VAL A 55 -1.93 -14.01 5.91
N PHE A 56 -0.86 -14.78 5.66
CA PHE A 56 -0.70 -15.54 4.42
C PHE A 56 -1.95 -16.37 4.04
N ASP A 57 -2.51 -17.09 5.01
CA ASP A 57 -3.66 -17.98 4.79
C ASP A 57 -4.98 -17.23 4.54
N TYR A 58 -5.04 -15.93 4.84
CA TYR A 58 -6.22 -15.08 4.64
C TYR A 58 -6.18 -14.27 3.34
N LEU A 59 -5.03 -14.21 2.66
CA LEU A 59 -4.86 -13.40 1.45
C LEU A 59 -5.52 -14.05 0.23
N GLU A 60 -6.50 -13.35 -0.34
CA GLU A 60 -7.14 -13.69 -1.62
C GLU A 60 -6.33 -13.19 -2.82
N SER A 61 -5.39 -12.27 -2.61
CA SER A 61 -4.48 -11.75 -3.63
C SER A 61 -3.13 -11.36 -3.02
N PRO A 62 -2.05 -11.25 -3.83
CA PRO A 62 -0.79 -10.70 -3.35
C PRO A 62 -0.96 -9.29 -2.77
N ILE A 63 -0.21 -8.97 -1.72
CA ILE A 63 -0.15 -7.61 -1.19
C ILE A 63 0.51 -6.71 -2.24
N ILE A 64 -0.20 -5.66 -2.67
CA ILE A 64 0.33 -4.69 -3.63
C ILE A 64 0.90 -3.46 -2.92
N ARG A 65 1.98 -2.91 -3.48
CA ARG A 65 2.64 -1.70 -2.99
C ARG A 65 2.60 -0.61 -4.04
N ILE A 66 1.98 0.51 -3.70
CA ILE A 66 1.86 1.71 -4.52
C ILE A 66 2.83 2.73 -3.94
N CYS A 67 3.98 2.85 -4.59
CA CYS A 67 5.11 3.67 -4.14
C CYS A 67 5.34 4.83 -5.10
N GLY A 68 6.17 5.80 -4.71
CA GLY A 68 6.67 6.82 -5.63
C GLY A 68 7.52 6.22 -6.74
N GLU A 69 7.59 6.93 -7.88
CA GLU A 69 8.48 6.55 -8.98
C GLU A 69 9.95 6.58 -8.53
N GLU A 70 10.76 5.64 -9.01
CA GLU A 70 12.17 5.48 -8.61
C GLU A 70 13.10 6.50 -9.30
N VAL A 71 12.83 7.77 -9.04
CA VAL A 71 13.61 8.91 -9.50
C VAL A 71 13.86 9.88 -8.34
N PRO A 72 14.98 10.62 -8.34
CA PRO A 72 15.15 11.73 -7.41
C PRO A 72 14.00 12.74 -7.57
N MET A 73 13.48 13.26 -6.45
CA MET A 73 12.31 14.13 -6.46
C MET A 73 12.54 15.38 -7.34
N PRO A 74 11.75 15.57 -8.41
CA PRO A 74 11.91 16.71 -9.29
C PRO A 74 11.31 17.98 -8.68
N TYR A 75 11.98 19.12 -8.86
CA TYR A 75 11.47 20.43 -8.41
C TYR A 75 10.26 20.93 -9.20
N ASN A 76 10.14 20.52 -10.47
CA ASN A 76 9.03 20.97 -11.30
C ASN A 76 7.71 20.37 -10.79
N GLN A 77 6.77 21.23 -10.40
CA GLN A 77 5.47 20.83 -9.83
C GLN A 77 4.71 19.79 -10.66
N LYS A 78 4.77 19.87 -12.00
CA LYS A 78 4.11 18.88 -12.86
C LYS A 78 4.78 17.53 -12.76
N LEU A 79 6.12 17.50 -12.75
CA LEU A 79 6.87 16.25 -12.60
C LEU A 79 6.70 15.66 -11.18
N GLU A 80 6.72 16.49 -10.15
CA GLU A 80 6.50 16.09 -8.75
C GLU A 80 5.15 15.37 -8.61
N SER A 81 4.08 15.96 -9.17
CA SER A 81 2.72 15.37 -9.12
C SER A 81 2.58 14.02 -9.84
N ILE A 82 3.50 13.69 -10.74
CA ILE A 82 3.54 12.41 -11.46
C ILE A 82 4.33 11.37 -10.67
N VAL A 83 5.37 11.80 -9.94
CA VAL A 83 6.24 10.92 -9.14
C VAL A 83 5.54 10.44 -7.88
N ILE A 84 4.77 11.31 -7.21
CA ILE A 84 4.06 10.99 -5.97
C ILE A 84 2.76 10.22 -6.30
N PRO A 85 2.45 9.12 -5.59
CA PRO A 85 1.17 8.43 -5.74
C PRO A 85 -0.01 9.36 -5.52
N ASN A 86 -1.00 9.32 -6.41
CA ASN A 86 -2.23 10.08 -6.29
C ASN A 86 -3.46 9.16 -6.26
N SER A 87 -4.61 9.73 -5.88
CA SER A 87 -5.87 8.99 -5.75
C SER A 87 -6.27 8.24 -7.02
N ASN A 88 -6.00 8.79 -8.21
CA ASN A 88 -6.31 8.13 -9.48
C ASN A 88 -5.44 6.87 -9.69
N ARG A 89 -4.15 6.94 -9.34
CA ARG A 89 -3.26 5.77 -9.36
C ARG A 89 -3.71 4.72 -8.35
N VAL A 90 -4.01 5.12 -7.12
CA VAL A 90 -4.47 4.21 -6.06
C VAL A 90 -5.74 3.46 -6.48
N VAL A 91 -6.75 4.17 -6.98
CA VAL A 91 -8.00 3.55 -7.45
C VAL A 91 -7.78 2.61 -8.63
N ARG A 92 -6.88 2.96 -9.56
CA ARG A 92 -6.56 2.12 -10.72
C ARG A 92 -5.94 0.79 -10.29
N GLU A 93 -4.94 0.82 -9.42
CA GLU A 93 -4.25 -0.38 -8.93
C GLU A 93 -5.18 -1.27 -8.09
N ILE A 94 -6.02 -0.67 -7.24
CA ILE A 94 -7.03 -1.41 -6.46
C ILE A 94 -8.02 -2.13 -7.39
N LYS A 95 -8.47 -1.48 -8.46
CA LYS A 95 -9.35 -2.13 -9.45
C LYS A 95 -8.65 -3.29 -10.16
N GLY A 96 -7.41 -3.08 -10.60
CA GLY A 96 -6.61 -4.14 -11.20
C GLY A 96 -6.45 -5.35 -10.28
N MET A 97 -6.30 -5.14 -8.97
CA MET A 97 -6.25 -6.22 -7.97
C MET A 97 -7.58 -6.97 -7.81
N LEU A 98 -8.73 -6.30 -7.98
CA LEU A 98 -10.06 -6.90 -7.81
C LEU A 98 -10.60 -7.59 -9.07
N GLU A 99 -10.02 -7.30 -10.24
CA GLU A 99 -10.41 -7.91 -11.52
C GLU A 99 -9.70 -9.25 -11.80
N VAL A 100 -8.70 -9.61 -10.98
CA VAL A 100 -7.96 -10.88 -11.02
C VAL A 100 -8.65 -11.93 -10.15
#